data_AF-A0A1T4YD68-F1
#
_entry.id   AF-A0A1T4YD68-F1
#
_cell.length_a   1.000
_cell.length_b   1.000
_cell.length_c   1.000
_cell.angle_alpha   90.00
_cell.angle_beta   90.00
_cell.angle_gamma   90.00
#
_symmetry.space_group_name_H-M   'P 1'
#
loop_
_entity.id
_entity.type
_entity.pdbx_description
1 polymer ?
#
loop_
_entity_poly.entity_id
_entity_poly.type
_entity_poly.pdbx_seq_one_letter_code
_entity_poly.pdbx_strand_id
1 'polypeptide(L)'
;MFASLLLIVISPYTAFIPVIYISYLMIKGKYTLKRNPWNGGLLVLFVWSFIVGIINKSLLSSLLSLAFLLYFCLSVFIENQYNSEYKIEGLLKLLLKISVFSAVLGILEKISFAFWSNPLWAKLIMCPPWATKNHRVYSTFGNPNVAGAWFSCMILLCIYFLNKSGKKRNYLYYIALSLFITALILTGSRGAAIGLLSGVFVYFSLNKNKQSFRFLLLASLIIGIIMYAPSIVPSLKNIFGHELDNSIDSRQAIWDGCYKMFQLKPLTGWGLLGVYDYGTYFINYHLREVHAHNIWITIATTLGIVGLTVFIYMKMYIFEGIRLLYNENCKLVSLLSAIQAAILVHGIVDFTIMAPQMGIMFIISSSMISSLSMQYSDATVNNPVPAYNSLL
;
A
#
# COMPACT_ATOMS: atom_id res chain seq x y z
N MET A 1 -8.77 4.91 18.73
CA MET A 1 -7.69 4.58 17.76
C MET A 1 -7.36 3.10 17.72
N PHE A 2 -7.08 2.43 18.85
CA PHE A 2 -6.75 0.99 18.86
C PHE A 2 -7.79 0.13 18.14
N ALA A 3 -9.07 0.21 18.54
CA ALA A 3 -10.16 -0.54 17.91
C ALA A 3 -10.26 -0.27 16.39
N SER A 4 -10.08 0.98 15.97
CA SER A 4 -10.08 1.37 14.55
C SER A 4 -8.98 0.69 13.75
N LEU A 5 -7.74 0.70 14.27
CA LEU A 5 -6.62 0.02 13.61
C LEU A 5 -6.77 -1.50 13.63
N LEU A 6 -7.32 -2.04 14.71
CA LEU A 6 -7.60 -3.46 14.82
C LEU A 6 -8.58 -3.91 13.73
N LEU A 7 -9.67 -3.16 13.52
CA LEU A 7 -10.64 -3.42 12.45
C LEU A 7 -10.02 -3.30 11.06
N ILE A 8 -9.05 -2.42 10.85
CA ILE A 8 -8.31 -2.33 9.57
C ILE A 8 -7.44 -3.57 9.36
N VAL A 9 -6.73 -4.02 10.39
CA VAL A 9 -5.73 -5.09 10.27
C VAL A 9 -6.37 -6.48 10.20
N ILE A 10 -7.47 -6.72 10.92
CA ILE A 10 -8.07 -8.06 11.05
C ILE A 10 -8.76 -8.55 9.78
N SER A 11 -9.32 -7.66 8.95
CA SER A 11 -10.04 -8.08 7.74
C SER A 11 -10.25 -6.93 6.75
N PRO A 12 -10.24 -7.21 5.42
CA PRO A 12 -10.56 -6.21 4.40
C PRO A 12 -11.97 -5.66 4.53
N TYR A 13 -12.91 -6.49 4.99
CA TYR A 13 -14.31 -6.09 5.13
C TYR A 13 -14.53 -5.13 6.31
N THR A 14 -13.84 -5.38 7.43
CA THR A 14 -13.94 -4.53 8.62
C THR A 14 -13.16 -3.23 8.46
N ALA A 15 -12.22 -3.15 7.52
CA ALA A 15 -11.39 -1.97 7.28
C ALA A 15 -12.20 -0.73 6.84
N PHE A 16 -13.38 -0.91 6.26
CA PHE A 16 -14.27 0.21 5.91
C PHE A 16 -14.97 0.84 7.13
N ILE A 17 -15.21 0.08 8.20
CA ILE A 17 -15.99 0.55 9.36
C ILE A 17 -15.36 1.81 9.98
N PRO A 18 -14.04 1.83 10.29
CA PRO A 18 -13.40 3.05 10.79
C PRO A 18 -13.48 4.23 9.84
N VAL A 19 -13.41 3.99 8.53
CA VAL A 19 -13.42 5.06 7.52
C VAL A 19 -14.81 5.66 7.37
N ILE A 20 -15.86 4.85 7.43
CA ILE A 20 -17.26 5.30 7.48
C ILE A 20 -17.50 6.13 8.74
N TYR A 21 -17.03 5.66 9.90
CA TYR A 21 -17.15 6.41 11.16
C TYR A 21 -16.42 7.76 11.09
N ILE A 22 -15.22 7.81 10.51
CA ILE A 22 -14.49 9.07 10.27
C ILE A 22 -15.31 10.01 9.37
N SER A 23 -15.92 9.47 8.31
CA SER A 23 -16.76 10.26 7.38
C SER A 23 -17.99 10.85 8.09
N TYR A 24 -18.60 10.10 9.02
CA TYR A 24 -19.65 10.63 9.90
C TYR A 24 -19.15 11.77 10.79
N LEU A 25 -17.97 11.64 11.39
CA LEU A 25 -17.38 12.72 12.22
C LEU A 25 -17.05 13.97 11.39
N MET A 26 -16.62 13.80 10.14
CA MET A 26 -16.42 14.88 9.17
C MET A 26 -17.72 15.64 8.90
N ILE A 27 -18.83 14.93 8.63
CA ILE A 27 -20.14 15.54 8.39
C ILE A 27 -20.62 16.33 9.61
N LYS A 28 -20.29 15.89 10.83
CA LYS A 28 -20.57 16.63 12.07
C LYS A 28 -19.69 17.87 12.28
N GLY A 29 -18.88 18.28 11.31
CA GLY A 29 -18.08 19.50 11.38
C GLY A 29 -16.92 19.44 12.39
N LYS A 30 -16.49 18.25 12.80
CA LYS A 30 -15.45 18.09 13.83
C LYS A 30 -14.02 18.38 13.35
N TYR A 31 -13.81 18.53 12.05
CA TYR A 31 -12.49 18.67 11.45
C TYR A 31 -12.46 19.82 10.45
N THR A 32 -11.33 20.52 10.41
CA THR A 32 -11.12 21.64 9.49
C THR A 32 -10.63 21.13 8.13
N LEU A 33 -11.21 21.62 7.04
CA LEU A 33 -10.79 21.23 5.70
C LEU A 33 -9.54 22.02 5.29
N LYS A 34 -8.41 21.32 5.16
CA LYS A 34 -7.19 21.90 4.59
C LYS A 34 -7.23 21.79 3.08
N ARG A 35 -7.09 22.92 2.39
CA ARG A 35 -7.02 22.98 0.93
C ARG A 35 -5.62 22.62 0.49
N ASN A 36 -5.48 21.48 -0.16
CA ASN A 36 -4.23 21.07 -0.80
C ASN A 36 -4.52 20.23 -2.06
N PRO A 37 -3.56 20.13 -2.98
CA PRO A 37 -3.67 19.32 -4.20
C PRO A 37 -4.03 17.86 -3.96
N TRP A 38 -3.60 17.28 -2.83
CA TRP A 38 -3.91 15.89 -2.48
C TRP A 38 -5.41 15.68 -2.21
N ASN A 39 -6.00 16.47 -1.32
CA ASN A 39 -7.43 16.45 -1.01
C ASN A 39 -8.28 16.86 -2.22
N GLY A 40 -7.84 17.89 -2.96
CA GLY A 40 -8.49 18.32 -4.18
C GLY A 40 -8.53 17.21 -5.23
N GLY A 41 -7.40 16.52 -5.43
CA GLY A 41 -7.31 15.39 -6.34
C GLY A 41 -8.22 14.22 -5.95
N LEU A 42 -8.34 13.89 -4.66
CA LEU A 42 -9.28 12.85 -4.20
C LEU A 42 -10.75 13.21 -4.51
N LEU A 43 -11.14 14.47 -4.33
CA LEU A 43 -12.48 14.94 -4.69
C LEU A 43 -12.71 14.93 -6.22
N VAL A 44 -11.72 15.36 -7.00
CA VAL A 44 -11.78 15.30 -8.47
C VAL A 44 -11.90 13.85 -8.95
N LEU A 45 -11.11 12.93 -8.39
CA LEU A 45 -11.20 11.51 -8.70
C LEU A 45 -12.55 10.91 -8.32
N PHE A 46 -13.13 11.31 -7.18
CA PHE A 46 -14.49 10.91 -6.81
C PHE A 46 -15.51 11.34 -7.87
N VAL A 47 -15.58 12.64 -8.17
CA VAL A 47 -16.56 13.20 -9.13
C VAL A 47 -16.35 12.59 -10.51
N TRP A 48 -15.09 12.52 -10.97
CA TRP A 48 -14.76 11.95 -12.27
C TRP A 48 -15.13 10.47 -12.36
N SER A 49 -14.73 9.67 -11.38
CA SER A 49 -15.05 8.23 -11.32
C SER A 49 -16.56 7.97 -11.30
N PHE A 50 -17.32 8.80 -10.58
CA PHE A 50 -18.77 8.73 -10.57
C PHE A 50 -19.37 8.99 -11.96
N ILE A 51 -18.94 10.08 -12.63
CA ILE A 51 -19.36 10.41 -13.99
C ILE A 51 -19.01 9.28 -14.97
N VAL A 52 -17.80 8.75 -14.90
CA VAL A 52 -17.35 7.65 -15.76
C VAL A 52 -18.21 6.39 -15.52
N GLY A 53 -18.58 6.09 -14.27
CA GLY A 53 -19.51 5.01 -13.95
C GLY A 53 -20.88 5.18 -14.63
N ILE A 54 -21.43 6.40 -14.61
CA ILE A 54 -22.70 6.73 -15.27
C ILE A 54 -22.57 6.61 -16.79
N ILE A 55 -21.52 7.16 -17.40
CA ILE A 55 -21.26 7.09 -18.85
C ILE A 55 -21.19 5.62 -19.31
N ASN A 56 -20.58 4.76 -18.51
CA ASN A 56 -20.47 3.32 -18.80
C ASN A 56 -21.69 2.50 -18.35
N LYS A 57 -22.76 3.15 -17.87
CA LYS A 57 -24.00 2.52 -17.37
C LYS A 57 -23.74 1.45 -16.30
N SER A 58 -22.66 1.60 -15.52
CA SER A 58 -22.26 0.67 -14.46
C SER A 58 -22.59 1.29 -13.10
N LEU A 59 -23.73 0.87 -12.53
CA LEU A 59 -24.15 1.31 -11.19
C LEU A 59 -23.08 0.98 -10.15
N LEU A 60 -22.50 -0.22 -10.24
CA LEU A 60 -21.50 -0.68 -9.27
C LEU A 60 -20.20 0.14 -9.38
N SER A 61 -19.74 0.49 -10.58
CA SER A 61 -18.61 1.43 -10.76
C SER A 61 -18.91 2.81 -10.17
N SER A 62 -20.14 3.30 -10.37
CA SER A 62 -20.59 4.59 -9.81
C SER A 62 -20.59 4.56 -8.27
N LEU A 63 -21.07 3.48 -7.65
CA LEU A 63 -21.04 3.31 -6.20
C LEU A 63 -19.62 3.17 -5.66
N LEU A 64 -18.73 2.46 -6.37
CA LEU A 64 -17.33 2.31 -5.95
C LEU A 64 -16.56 3.63 -5.99
N SER A 65 -17.00 4.62 -6.75
CA SER A 65 -16.41 5.97 -6.70
C SER A 65 -16.45 6.57 -5.28
N LEU A 66 -17.43 6.19 -4.44
CA LEU A 66 -17.53 6.61 -3.05
C LEU A 66 -16.30 6.22 -2.22
N ALA A 67 -15.50 5.23 -2.66
CA ALA A 67 -14.22 4.93 -2.03
C ALA A 67 -13.26 6.12 -2.05
N PHE A 68 -13.23 6.91 -3.14
CA PHE A 68 -12.42 8.14 -3.19
C PHE A 68 -12.91 9.20 -2.20
N LEU A 69 -14.23 9.31 -2.03
CA LEU A 69 -14.82 10.22 -1.03
C LEU A 69 -14.49 9.78 0.40
N LEU A 70 -14.57 8.47 0.69
CA LEU A 70 -14.16 7.89 1.96
C LEU A 70 -12.66 8.13 2.23
N TYR A 71 -11.82 7.99 1.21
CA TYR A 71 -10.39 8.30 1.29
C TYR A 71 -10.11 9.79 1.48
N PHE A 72 -10.91 10.68 0.89
CA PHE A 72 -10.86 12.10 1.17
C PHE A 72 -11.17 12.38 2.66
N CYS A 73 -12.25 11.80 3.20
CA CYS A 73 -12.58 11.96 4.62
C CYS A 73 -11.47 11.43 5.54
N LEU A 74 -10.88 10.28 5.20
CA LEU A 74 -9.72 9.73 5.91
C LEU A 74 -8.52 10.68 5.84
N SER A 75 -8.22 11.24 4.67
CA SER A 75 -7.12 12.18 4.47
C SER A 75 -7.26 13.40 5.37
N VAL A 76 -8.43 14.06 5.36
CA VAL A 76 -8.71 15.23 6.20
C VAL A 76 -8.59 14.89 7.68
N PHE A 77 -9.09 13.73 8.12
CA PHE A 77 -8.92 13.26 9.49
C PHE A 77 -7.45 13.13 9.89
N ILE A 78 -6.62 12.51 9.03
CA ILE A 78 -5.19 12.34 9.28
C ILE A 78 -4.50 13.69 9.37
N GLU A 79 -4.79 14.62 8.45
CA GLU A 79 -4.18 15.95 8.43
C GLU A 79 -4.56 16.83 9.62
N ASN A 80 -5.71 16.60 10.25
CA ASN A 80 -6.13 17.31 11.47
C ASN A 80 -5.52 16.68 12.73
N GLN A 81 -5.57 15.36 12.84
CA GLN A 81 -5.20 14.65 14.08
C GLN A 81 -3.71 14.36 14.19
N TYR A 82 -3.05 14.06 13.07
CA TYR A 82 -1.67 13.59 13.01
C TYR A 82 -0.74 14.66 12.42
N ASN A 83 -0.81 15.85 13.01
CA ASN A 83 -0.09 17.05 12.60
C ASN A 83 1.28 17.23 13.29
N SER A 84 1.91 16.16 13.78
CA SER A 84 3.27 16.23 14.33
C SER A 84 3.96 14.88 14.27
N GLU A 85 5.29 14.89 14.22
CA GLU A 85 6.08 13.65 14.18
C GLU A 85 5.74 12.70 15.33
N TYR A 86 5.60 13.24 16.55
CA TYR A 86 5.30 12.45 17.75
C TYR A 86 3.97 11.70 17.63
N LYS A 87 2.91 12.36 17.16
CA LYS A 87 1.59 11.74 17.02
C LYS A 87 1.61 10.67 15.92
N ILE A 88 2.25 10.97 14.78
CA ILE A 88 2.40 10.02 13.67
C ILE A 88 3.17 8.78 14.14
N GLU A 89 4.28 8.95 14.84
CA GLU A 89 5.03 7.83 15.39
C GLU A 89 4.22 6.99 16.38
N GLY A 90 3.43 7.64 17.24
CA GLY A 90 2.53 6.94 18.16
C GLY A 90 1.55 6.03 17.42
N LEU A 91 0.96 6.54 16.35
CA LEU A 91 0.07 5.78 15.47
C LEU A 91 0.79 4.61 14.79
N LEU A 92 1.94 4.87 14.18
CA LEU A 92 2.72 3.87 13.45
C LEU A 92 3.27 2.76 14.37
N LYS A 93 3.66 3.10 15.61
CA LYS A 93 4.00 2.10 16.65
C LYS A 93 2.81 1.21 16.99
N LEU A 94 1.62 1.79 17.10
CA LEU A 94 0.41 1.03 17.41
C LEU A 94 0.04 0.09 16.25
N LEU A 95 0.14 0.59 15.01
CA LEU A 95 -0.10 -0.18 13.80
C LEU A 95 0.85 -1.38 13.69
N LEU A 96 2.14 -1.17 13.96
CA LEU A 96 3.15 -2.23 13.98
C LEU A 96 2.80 -3.30 15.02
N LYS A 97 2.46 -2.89 16.26
CA LYS A 97 2.08 -3.84 17.34
C LYS A 97 0.87 -4.69 16.96
N ILE A 98 -0.17 -4.08 16.40
CA ILE A 98 -1.37 -4.79 15.97
C ILE A 98 -1.03 -5.73 14.80
N SER A 99 -0.17 -5.31 13.87
CA SER A 99 0.19 -6.14 12.70
C SER A 99 0.99 -7.39 13.05
N VAL A 100 1.65 -7.45 14.22
CA VAL A 100 2.29 -8.69 14.71
C VAL A 100 1.28 -9.84 14.77
N PHE A 101 0.03 -9.55 15.15
CA PHE A 101 -1.05 -10.54 15.16
C PHE A 101 -1.25 -11.17 13.78
N SER A 102 -1.33 -10.37 12.71
CA SER A 102 -1.45 -10.88 11.33
C SER A 102 -0.23 -11.70 10.90
N ALA A 103 0.98 -11.31 11.29
CA ALA A 103 2.17 -12.09 10.98
C ALA A 103 2.13 -13.48 11.64
N VAL A 104 1.75 -13.54 12.93
CA VAL A 104 1.58 -14.81 13.65
C VAL A 104 0.48 -15.66 13.01
N LEU A 105 -0.67 -15.07 12.69
CA LEU A 105 -1.75 -15.79 12.00
C LEU A 105 -1.30 -16.36 10.65
N GLY A 106 -0.51 -15.61 9.88
CA GLY A 106 0.00 -16.10 8.60
C GLY A 106 0.97 -17.28 8.74
N ILE A 107 1.78 -17.30 9.80
CA ILE A 107 2.66 -18.45 10.10
C ILE A 107 1.83 -19.65 10.54
N LEU A 108 0.85 -19.45 11.42
CA LEU A 108 -0.07 -20.51 11.86
C LEU A 108 -0.87 -21.09 10.68
N GLU A 109 -1.25 -20.24 9.72
CA GLU A 109 -1.87 -20.65 8.47
C GLU A 109 -0.97 -21.55 7.64
N LYS A 110 0.30 -21.19 7.48
CA LYS A 110 1.22 -22.07 6.75
C LYS A 110 1.37 -23.43 7.45
N ILE A 111 1.50 -23.42 8.78
CA ILE A 111 1.62 -24.64 9.59
C ILE A 111 0.38 -25.51 9.43
N SER A 112 -0.82 -24.94 9.52
CA SER A 112 -2.05 -25.74 9.41
C SER A 112 -2.19 -26.42 8.06
N PHE A 113 -1.89 -25.71 6.95
CA PHE A 113 -2.01 -26.26 5.61
C PHE A 113 -0.94 -27.33 5.30
N ALA A 114 0.13 -27.38 6.10
CA ALA A 114 1.07 -28.50 6.07
C ALA A 114 0.47 -29.80 6.65
N PHE A 115 -0.43 -29.70 7.64
CA PHE A 115 -1.04 -30.85 8.32
C PHE A 115 -2.45 -31.20 7.80
N TRP A 116 -3.25 -30.20 7.40
CA TRP A 116 -4.63 -30.36 6.97
C TRP A 116 -4.89 -29.70 5.62
N SER A 117 -5.44 -30.47 4.67
CA SER A 117 -5.72 -29.98 3.31
C SER A 117 -6.96 -29.06 3.22
N ASN A 118 -7.78 -28.94 4.28
CA ASN A 118 -8.95 -28.05 4.33
C ASN A 118 -9.42 -27.80 5.78
N PRO A 119 -8.68 -27.03 6.60
CA PRO A 119 -9.06 -26.83 7.98
C PRO A 119 -10.32 -25.97 8.08
N LEU A 120 -11.22 -26.28 9.00
CA LEU A 120 -12.54 -25.63 9.11
C LEU A 120 -12.44 -24.11 9.34
N TRP A 121 -11.38 -23.67 10.00
CA TRP A 121 -11.11 -22.25 10.22
C TRP A 121 -10.69 -21.51 8.95
N ALA A 122 -10.12 -22.20 7.94
CA ALA A 122 -9.81 -21.57 6.66
C ALA A 122 -11.08 -21.06 5.96
N LYS A 123 -12.21 -21.76 6.14
CA LYS A 123 -13.53 -21.26 5.69
C LYS A 123 -13.98 -20.02 6.45
N LEU A 124 -13.69 -19.94 7.76
CA LEU A 124 -14.02 -18.78 8.59
C LEU A 124 -13.25 -17.52 8.20
N ILE A 125 -12.01 -17.65 7.74
CA ILE A 125 -11.21 -16.53 7.21
C ILE A 125 -11.33 -16.37 5.68
N MET A 126 -12.27 -17.08 5.05
CA MET A 126 -12.53 -17.06 3.60
C MET A 126 -11.28 -17.35 2.74
N CYS A 127 -10.35 -18.16 3.28
CA CYS A 127 -9.28 -18.73 2.48
C CYS A 127 -9.92 -19.65 1.41
N PRO A 128 -9.47 -19.59 0.14
CA PRO A 128 -10.10 -20.34 -0.93
C PRO A 128 -10.20 -21.84 -0.59
N PRO A 129 -11.35 -22.50 -0.82
CA PRO A 129 -11.60 -23.89 -0.40
C PRO A 129 -10.72 -24.93 -1.11
N TRP A 130 -9.95 -24.49 -2.11
CA TRP A 130 -9.02 -25.29 -2.92
C TRP A 130 -7.55 -25.10 -2.52
N ALA A 131 -7.26 -24.45 -1.39
CA ALA A 131 -5.90 -24.33 -0.86
C ALA A 131 -5.27 -25.72 -0.62
N THR A 132 -4.29 -26.08 -1.44
CA THR A 132 -3.55 -27.35 -1.35
C THR A 132 -2.39 -27.24 -0.35
N LYS A 133 -1.61 -28.32 -0.16
CA LYS A 133 -0.36 -28.27 0.62
C LYS A 133 0.63 -27.21 0.12
N ASN A 134 0.48 -26.76 -1.14
CA ASN A 134 1.28 -25.71 -1.78
C ASN A 134 0.68 -24.31 -1.59
N HIS A 135 -0.04 -24.07 -0.49
CA HIS A 135 -0.72 -22.81 -0.20
C HIS A 135 0.23 -21.65 0.11
N ARG A 136 0.01 -20.50 -0.53
CA ARG A 136 0.66 -19.21 -0.19
C ARG A 136 -0.08 -18.57 0.96
N VAL A 137 0.60 -17.86 1.87
CA VAL A 137 -0.07 -17.24 3.03
C VAL A 137 -0.87 -15.98 2.64
N TYR A 138 -2.13 -15.93 3.08
CA TYR A 138 -3.06 -14.81 2.85
C TYR A 138 -3.21 -13.98 4.13
N SER A 139 -3.09 -14.60 5.31
CA SER A 139 -3.32 -14.02 6.62
C SER A 139 -4.66 -13.27 6.65
N THR A 140 -4.72 -12.13 7.31
CA THR A 140 -5.90 -11.28 7.46
C THR A 140 -6.23 -10.44 6.22
N PHE A 141 -5.53 -10.66 5.10
CA PHE A 141 -5.60 -9.80 3.91
C PHE A 141 -6.37 -10.41 2.74
N GLY A 142 -6.67 -11.71 2.77
CA GLY A 142 -7.44 -12.40 1.72
C GLY A 142 -6.73 -12.53 0.37
N ASN A 143 -5.50 -12.04 0.24
CA ASN A 143 -4.67 -12.15 -0.95
C ASN A 143 -3.19 -12.11 -0.57
N PRO A 144 -2.35 -13.03 -1.10
CA PRO A 144 -0.95 -13.13 -0.69
C PRO A 144 -0.09 -11.94 -1.12
N ASN A 145 -0.42 -11.25 -2.23
CA ASN A 145 0.28 -10.03 -2.64
C ASN A 145 -0.07 -8.84 -1.74
N VAL A 146 -1.34 -8.73 -1.34
CA VAL A 146 -1.78 -7.70 -0.37
C VAL A 146 -1.11 -7.93 0.99
N ALA A 147 -1.10 -9.17 1.46
CA ALA A 147 -0.39 -9.56 2.68
C ALA A 147 1.11 -9.23 2.60
N GLY A 148 1.75 -9.60 1.49
CA GLY A 148 3.16 -9.29 1.25
C GLY A 148 3.43 -7.78 1.28
N ALA A 149 2.62 -6.98 0.58
CA ALA A 149 2.75 -5.52 0.58
C ALA A 149 2.62 -4.91 1.98
N TRP A 150 1.69 -5.43 2.79
CA TRP A 150 1.51 -5.00 4.17
C TRP A 150 2.73 -5.33 5.03
N PHE A 151 3.22 -6.57 4.96
CA PHE A 151 4.42 -6.99 5.71
C PHE A 151 5.68 -6.23 5.27
N SER A 152 5.82 -5.89 3.99
CA SER A 152 6.88 -4.99 3.51
C SER A 152 6.82 -3.63 4.19
N CYS A 153 5.63 -3.02 4.33
CA CYS A 153 5.47 -1.76 5.07
C CYS A 153 5.83 -1.91 6.56
N MET A 154 5.47 -3.03 7.19
CA MET A 154 5.80 -3.30 8.59
C MET A 154 7.31 -3.52 8.81
N ILE A 155 8.01 -4.13 7.86
CA ILE A 155 9.48 -4.26 7.89
C ILE A 155 10.14 -2.87 7.86
N LEU A 156 9.68 -1.96 6.99
CA LEU A 156 10.17 -0.58 6.94
C LEU A 156 9.95 0.16 8.27
N LEU A 157 8.80 -0.05 8.91
CA LEU A 157 8.52 0.47 10.24
C LEU A 157 9.46 -0.09 11.31
N CYS A 158 9.75 -1.39 11.28
CA CYS A 158 10.74 -2.01 12.18
C CYS A 158 12.13 -1.40 11.99
N ILE A 159 12.59 -1.24 10.74
CA ILE A 159 13.88 -0.61 10.42
C ILE A 159 13.93 0.82 10.98
N TYR A 160 12.86 1.60 10.79
CA TYR A 160 12.76 2.95 11.33
C TYR A 160 12.90 2.99 12.85
N PHE A 161 12.12 2.18 13.57
CA PHE A 161 12.18 2.19 15.03
C PHE A 161 13.48 1.62 15.59
N LEU A 162 14.08 0.61 14.95
CA LEU A 162 15.39 0.07 15.33
C LEU A 162 16.50 1.12 15.23
N ASN A 163 16.47 1.95 14.19
CA ASN A 163 17.46 3.03 14.04
C ASN A 163 17.23 4.20 15.02
N LYS A 164 16.02 4.31 15.58
CA LYS A 164 15.68 5.36 16.55
C LYS A 164 15.88 4.92 18.01
N SER A 165 15.66 3.64 18.35
CA SER A 165 15.67 3.18 19.74
C SER A 165 17.05 2.79 20.28
N GLY A 166 17.27 3.04 21.58
CA GLY A 166 18.47 2.63 22.29
C GLY A 166 18.57 1.11 22.51
N LYS A 167 19.79 0.60 22.71
CA LYS A 167 20.17 -0.84 22.67
C LYS A 167 19.19 -1.80 23.37
N LYS A 168 18.65 -1.47 24.55
CA LYS A 168 17.76 -2.36 25.34
C LYS A 168 16.35 -2.53 24.77
N ARG A 169 15.80 -1.54 24.05
CA ARG A 169 14.42 -1.60 23.50
C ARG A 169 14.37 -2.23 22.10
N ASN A 170 15.54 -2.57 21.54
CA ASN A 170 15.68 -3.07 20.18
C ASN A 170 15.24 -4.53 20.03
N TYR A 171 15.27 -5.35 21.10
CA TYR A 171 14.98 -6.79 20.97
C TYR A 171 13.55 -7.09 20.48
N LEU A 172 12.53 -6.37 20.98
CA LEU A 172 11.15 -6.54 20.51
C LEU A 172 10.99 -6.20 19.04
N TYR A 173 11.68 -5.15 18.56
CA TYR A 173 11.65 -4.78 17.16
C TYR A 173 12.38 -5.79 16.28
N TYR A 174 13.46 -6.42 16.76
CA TYR A 174 14.10 -7.54 16.05
C TYR A 174 13.20 -8.78 15.97
N ILE A 175 12.47 -9.11 17.04
CA ILE A 175 11.48 -10.21 17.01
C ILE A 175 10.38 -9.91 16.00
N ALA A 176 9.79 -8.71 16.06
CA ALA A 176 8.76 -8.28 15.11
C ALA A 176 9.29 -8.29 13.66
N LEU A 177 10.50 -7.79 13.43
CA LEU A 177 11.17 -7.84 12.13
C LEU A 177 11.30 -9.29 11.62
N SER A 178 11.75 -10.21 12.46
CA SER A 178 11.88 -11.64 12.11
C SER A 178 10.53 -12.27 11.75
N LEU A 179 9.48 -11.93 12.50
CA LEU A 179 8.12 -12.39 12.21
C LEU A 179 7.60 -11.84 10.87
N PHE A 180 7.77 -10.55 10.60
CA PHE A 180 7.33 -9.95 9.34
C PHE A 180 8.11 -10.44 8.13
N ILE A 181 9.43 -10.66 8.26
CA ILE A 181 10.25 -11.25 7.20
C ILE A 181 9.78 -12.68 6.91
N THR A 182 9.60 -13.50 7.95
CA THR A 182 9.07 -14.87 7.80
C THR A 182 7.71 -14.84 7.10
N ALA A 183 6.78 -14.01 7.58
CA ALA A 183 5.45 -13.89 6.98
C ALA A 183 5.50 -13.43 5.52
N LEU A 184 6.34 -12.44 5.18
CA LEU A 184 6.56 -11.98 3.80
C LEU A 184 7.07 -13.11 2.91
N ILE A 185 8.08 -13.86 3.35
CA ILE A 185 8.63 -15.02 2.62
C ILE A 185 7.54 -16.06 2.35
N LEU A 186 6.72 -16.36 3.36
CA LEU A 186 5.61 -17.33 3.24
C LEU A 186 4.46 -16.86 2.33
N THR A 187 4.33 -15.56 2.04
CA THR A 187 3.38 -15.08 1.03
C THR A 187 3.81 -15.43 -0.40
N GLY A 188 5.10 -15.70 -0.62
CA GLY A 188 5.67 -15.92 -1.96
C GLY A 188 5.49 -14.73 -2.92
N SER A 189 5.13 -13.53 -2.43
CA SER A 189 4.89 -12.37 -3.29
C SER A 189 6.19 -11.71 -3.75
N ARG A 190 6.62 -12.03 -4.97
CA ARG A 190 7.79 -11.40 -5.61
C ARG A 190 7.64 -9.90 -5.75
N GLY A 191 6.45 -9.43 -6.15
CA GLY A 191 6.14 -8.01 -6.26
C GLY A 191 6.31 -7.27 -4.93
N ALA A 192 5.85 -7.87 -3.82
CA ALA A 192 6.04 -7.29 -2.49
C ALA A 192 7.51 -7.27 -2.05
N ALA A 193 8.31 -8.26 -2.45
CA ALA A 193 9.75 -8.31 -2.16
C ALA A 193 10.53 -7.22 -2.94
N ILE A 194 10.22 -7.02 -4.22
CA ILE A 194 10.78 -5.93 -5.04
C ILE A 194 10.32 -4.57 -4.48
N GLY A 195 9.05 -4.45 -4.08
CA GLY A 195 8.54 -3.30 -3.36
C GLY A 195 9.36 -3.03 -2.09
N LEU A 196 9.60 -4.04 -1.25
CA LEU A 196 10.44 -3.90 -0.05
C LEU A 196 11.85 -3.40 -0.40
N LEU A 197 12.49 -3.94 -1.43
CA LEU A 197 13.82 -3.49 -1.86
C LEU A 197 13.84 -2.00 -2.15
N SER A 198 12.88 -1.55 -2.96
CA SER A 198 12.77 -0.15 -3.35
C SER A 198 12.51 0.76 -2.15
N GLY A 199 11.67 0.32 -1.21
CA GLY A 199 11.41 1.03 0.04
C GLY A 199 12.66 1.12 0.90
N VAL A 200 13.41 0.02 1.08
CA VAL A 200 14.65 0.00 1.84
C VAL A 200 15.71 0.89 1.19
N PHE A 201 15.82 0.86 -0.14
CA PHE A 201 16.69 1.75 -0.90
C PHE A 201 16.35 3.21 -0.64
N VAL A 202 15.10 3.63 -0.88
CA VAL A 202 14.63 5.01 -0.65
C VAL A 202 14.81 5.43 0.81
N TYR A 203 14.51 4.54 1.76
CA TYR A 203 14.71 4.81 3.19
C TYR A 203 16.14 5.25 3.48
N PHE A 204 17.14 4.52 2.96
CA PHE A 204 18.54 4.83 3.22
C PHE A 204 19.08 5.97 2.36
N SER A 205 18.58 6.16 1.13
CA SER A 205 18.94 7.31 0.30
C SER A 205 18.53 8.63 0.96
N LEU A 206 17.41 8.65 1.69
CA LEU A 206 16.88 9.83 2.37
C LEU A 206 17.30 9.92 3.84
N ASN A 207 17.81 8.83 4.43
CA ASN A 207 18.30 8.85 5.80
C ASN A 207 19.75 9.34 5.84
N LYS A 208 19.99 10.46 6.52
CA LYS A 208 21.34 11.06 6.63
C LYS A 208 22.33 10.18 7.40
N ASN A 209 21.85 9.20 8.18
CA ASN A 209 22.71 8.22 8.84
C ASN A 209 23.01 7.03 7.90
N LYS A 210 24.22 7.02 7.31
CA LYS A 210 24.67 6.04 6.30
C LYS A 210 25.00 4.64 6.86
N GLN A 211 24.97 4.42 8.17
CA GLN A 211 25.33 3.11 8.74
C GLN A 211 24.20 2.10 8.61
N SER A 212 24.00 1.47 7.44
CA SER A 212 22.99 0.39 7.29
C SER A 212 23.08 -0.47 6.02
N PHE A 213 24.26 -0.67 5.41
CA PHE A 213 24.41 -1.60 4.27
C PHE A 213 23.82 -3.01 4.55
N ARG A 214 23.88 -3.47 5.82
CA ARG A 214 23.29 -4.75 6.26
C ARG A 214 21.79 -4.91 6.01
N PHE A 215 21.00 -3.84 6.03
CA PHE A 215 19.56 -3.92 5.79
C PHE A 215 19.24 -3.97 4.29
N LEU A 216 20.05 -3.30 3.46
CA LEU A 216 20.01 -3.48 2.00
C LEU A 216 20.42 -4.91 1.62
N LEU A 217 21.45 -5.45 2.25
CA LEU A 217 21.86 -6.84 2.10
C LEU A 217 20.73 -7.80 2.51
N LEU A 218 20.09 -7.57 3.66
CA LEU A 218 18.97 -8.38 4.13
C LEU A 218 17.78 -8.34 3.18
N ALA A 219 17.39 -7.17 2.68
CA ALA A 219 16.32 -7.03 1.68
C ALA A 219 16.69 -7.76 0.38
N SER A 220 17.93 -7.62 -0.09
CA SER A 220 18.44 -8.32 -1.28
C SER A 220 18.44 -9.83 -1.10
N LEU A 221 18.81 -10.33 0.09
CA LEU A 221 18.75 -11.74 0.44
C LEU A 221 17.31 -12.27 0.46
N ILE A 222 16.36 -11.52 1.04
CA ILE A 222 14.94 -11.90 1.04
C ILE A 222 14.42 -12.05 -0.39
N ILE A 223 14.79 -11.13 -1.28
CA ILE A 223 14.44 -11.22 -2.70
C ILE A 223 15.09 -12.44 -3.34
N GLY A 224 16.39 -12.65 -3.10
CA GLY A 224 17.10 -13.83 -3.57
C GLY A 224 16.39 -15.13 -3.18
N ILE A 225 15.96 -15.23 -1.92
CA ILE A 225 15.20 -16.38 -1.41
C ILE A 225 13.86 -16.50 -2.13
N ILE A 226 13.05 -15.44 -2.19
CA ILE A 226 11.70 -15.48 -2.77
C ILE A 226 11.75 -15.73 -4.29
N MET A 227 12.76 -15.22 -4.98
CA MET A 227 12.90 -15.34 -6.44
C MET A 227 13.51 -16.68 -6.86
N TYR A 228 14.54 -17.17 -6.17
CA TYR A 228 15.38 -18.26 -6.67
C TYR A 228 15.33 -19.54 -5.83
N ALA A 229 14.99 -19.49 -4.54
CA ALA A 229 14.94 -20.69 -3.71
C ALA A 229 13.97 -21.78 -4.24
N PRO A 230 12.76 -21.45 -4.75
CA PRO A 230 11.87 -22.45 -5.35
C PRO A 230 12.43 -23.10 -6.62
N SER A 231 13.31 -22.41 -7.34
CA SER A 231 13.89 -22.88 -8.61
C SER A 231 15.08 -23.81 -8.38
N ILE A 232 15.86 -23.53 -7.33
CA ILE A 232 17.08 -24.28 -7.00
C ILE A 232 16.74 -25.55 -6.21
N VAL A 233 15.75 -25.48 -5.33
CA VAL A 233 15.37 -26.60 -4.45
C VAL A 233 13.91 -26.95 -4.71
N PRO A 234 13.62 -28.02 -5.48
CA PRO A 234 12.25 -28.39 -5.85
C PRO A 234 11.32 -28.63 -4.66
N SER A 235 11.84 -29.10 -3.52
CA SER A 235 11.06 -29.27 -2.28
C SER A 235 10.57 -27.93 -1.69
N LEU A 236 11.25 -26.82 -2.00
CA LEU A 236 10.79 -25.48 -1.61
C LEU A 236 9.63 -24.99 -2.48
N LYS A 237 9.39 -25.54 -3.69
CA LYS A 237 8.18 -25.21 -4.49
C LYS A 237 6.90 -25.47 -3.71
N ASN A 238 6.88 -26.54 -2.90
CA ASN A 238 5.74 -26.85 -2.04
C ASN A 238 5.58 -25.86 -0.87
N ILE A 239 6.68 -25.22 -0.44
CA ILE A 239 6.66 -24.21 0.62
C ILE A 239 6.23 -22.84 0.07
N PHE A 240 6.65 -22.48 -1.14
CA PHE A 240 6.37 -21.16 -1.72
C PHE A 240 5.12 -21.10 -2.61
N GLY A 241 4.60 -22.25 -3.06
CA GLY A 241 3.29 -22.34 -3.68
C GLY A 241 3.15 -21.72 -5.07
N HIS A 242 4.24 -21.54 -5.82
CA HIS A 242 4.18 -20.97 -7.17
C HIS A 242 5.18 -21.60 -8.15
N GLU A 243 4.69 -21.82 -9.36
CA GLU A 243 5.52 -22.00 -10.56
C GLU A 243 5.86 -20.63 -11.18
N LEU A 244 7.06 -20.49 -11.73
CA LEU A 244 7.60 -19.25 -12.28
C LEU A 244 6.84 -18.75 -13.51
N ASP A 245 6.45 -19.69 -14.38
CA ASP A 245 6.11 -19.39 -15.78
C ASP A 245 4.67 -18.84 -15.92
N ASN A 246 3.73 -19.27 -15.07
CA ASN A 246 2.32 -18.89 -15.20
C ASN A 246 1.99 -17.42 -14.86
N SER A 247 2.92 -16.66 -14.24
CA SER A 247 2.59 -15.33 -13.65
C SER A 247 3.00 -14.12 -14.49
N ILE A 248 3.98 -14.26 -15.39
CA ILE A 248 4.46 -13.16 -16.24
C ILE A 248 3.68 -13.17 -17.56
N ASP A 249 3.55 -14.34 -18.18
CA ASP A 249 2.81 -14.53 -19.42
C ASP A 249 1.32 -14.18 -19.26
N SER A 250 0.72 -14.48 -18.09
CA SER A 250 -0.64 -14.08 -17.75
C SER A 250 -0.81 -12.57 -17.65
N ARG A 251 0.15 -11.85 -17.07
CA ARG A 251 0.08 -10.38 -16.92
C ARG A 251 0.22 -9.66 -18.25
N GLN A 252 1.07 -10.16 -19.15
CA GLN A 252 1.25 -9.53 -20.46
C GLN A 252 -0.05 -9.56 -21.26
N ALA A 253 -0.75 -10.70 -21.30
CA ALA A 253 -2.07 -10.80 -21.94
C ALA A 253 -3.11 -9.84 -21.33
N ILE A 254 -3.09 -9.69 -19.99
CA ILE A 254 -3.98 -8.75 -19.28
C ILE A 254 -3.64 -7.29 -19.64
N TRP A 255 -2.36 -6.94 -19.69
CA TRP A 255 -1.91 -5.59 -20.03
C TRP A 255 -2.25 -5.22 -21.47
N ASP A 256 -2.04 -6.14 -22.42
CA ASP A 256 -2.39 -5.95 -23.82
C ASP A 256 -3.90 -5.76 -24.00
N GLY A 257 -4.71 -6.55 -23.29
CA GLY A 257 -6.17 -6.39 -23.30
C GLY A 257 -6.61 -5.05 -22.70
N CYS A 258 -6.03 -4.65 -21.56
CA CYS A 258 -6.32 -3.36 -20.93
C CYS A 258 -5.88 -2.17 -21.81
N TYR A 259 -4.77 -2.30 -22.53
CA TYR A 259 -4.32 -1.29 -23.49
C TYR A 259 -5.32 -1.12 -24.65
N LYS A 260 -5.84 -2.22 -25.22
CA LYS A 260 -6.91 -2.17 -26.23
C LYS A 260 -8.18 -1.52 -25.68
N MET A 261 -8.56 -1.83 -24.44
CA MET A 261 -9.67 -1.16 -23.76
C MET A 261 -9.40 0.35 -23.66
N PHE A 262 -8.23 0.77 -23.19
CA PHE A 262 -7.87 2.18 -23.09
C PHE A 262 -7.98 2.90 -24.45
N GLN A 263 -7.52 2.29 -25.54
CA GLN A 263 -7.60 2.87 -26.89
C GLN A 263 -9.03 3.17 -27.35
N LEU A 264 -10.02 2.40 -26.89
CA LEU A 264 -11.44 2.61 -27.23
C LEU A 264 -12.09 3.76 -26.46
N LYS A 265 -11.66 4.01 -25.22
CA LYS A 265 -12.18 5.10 -24.36
C LYS A 265 -11.05 5.87 -23.69
N PRO A 266 -10.16 6.54 -24.44
CA PRO A 266 -8.93 7.11 -23.90
C PRO A 266 -9.17 8.26 -22.93
N LEU A 267 -10.26 9.02 -23.12
CA LEU A 267 -10.58 10.15 -22.25
C LEU A 267 -11.21 9.71 -20.93
N THR A 268 -12.27 8.90 -20.99
CA THR A 268 -13.09 8.53 -19.82
C THR A 268 -12.68 7.22 -19.16
N GLY A 269 -12.15 6.27 -19.93
CA GLY A 269 -12.03 4.88 -19.49
C GLY A 269 -13.38 4.18 -19.35
N TRP A 270 -13.34 3.02 -18.71
CA TRP A 270 -14.45 2.06 -18.63
C TRP A 270 -15.18 2.01 -17.27
N GLY A 271 -14.78 2.85 -16.32
CA GLY A 271 -15.25 2.81 -14.92
C GLY A 271 -14.38 1.90 -14.05
N LEU A 272 -14.50 2.03 -12.72
CA LEU A 272 -13.65 1.30 -11.77
C LEU A 272 -13.74 -0.22 -11.88
N LEU A 273 -14.88 -0.76 -12.30
CA LEU A 273 -15.04 -2.19 -12.62
C LEU A 273 -15.01 -2.48 -14.12
N GLY A 274 -14.58 -1.53 -14.95
CA GLY A 274 -14.58 -1.70 -16.40
C GLY A 274 -13.79 -2.93 -16.87
N VAL A 275 -12.66 -3.25 -16.22
CA VAL A 275 -11.88 -4.45 -16.51
C VAL A 275 -12.65 -5.72 -16.15
N TYR A 276 -13.34 -5.73 -15.01
CA TYR A 276 -14.23 -6.83 -14.65
C TYR A 276 -15.40 -6.94 -15.63
N ASP A 277 -16.13 -5.86 -15.87
CA ASP A 277 -17.36 -5.82 -16.66
C ASP A 277 -17.13 -6.21 -18.12
N TYR A 278 -16.02 -5.75 -18.73
CA TYR A 278 -15.80 -5.85 -20.18
C TYR A 278 -14.47 -6.53 -20.57
N GLY A 279 -13.58 -6.83 -19.62
CA GLY A 279 -12.23 -7.33 -19.92
C GLY A 279 -12.20 -8.66 -20.67
N THR A 280 -13.21 -9.53 -20.51
CA THR A 280 -13.28 -10.82 -21.20
C THR A 280 -13.37 -10.71 -22.72
N TYR A 281 -13.77 -9.54 -23.26
CA TYR A 281 -13.77 -9.30 -24.71
C TYR A 281 -12.39 -8.94 -25.27
N PHE A 282 -11.45 -8.55 -24.41
CA PHE A 282 -10.16 -7.99 -24.81
C PHE A 282 -8.96 -8.78 -24.30
N ILE A 283 -9.12 -9.41 -23.14
CA ILE A 283 -8.10 -10.17 -22.44
C ILE A 283 -8.33 -11.65 -22.78
N ASN A 284 -7.42 -12.22 -23.57
CA ASN A 284 -7.45 -13.65 -23.86
C ASN A 284 -6.85 -14.44 -22.68
N TYR A 285 -7.59 -14.46 -21.57
CA TYR A 285 -7.20 -15.12 -20.33
C TYR A 285 -8.39 -15.86 -19.74
N HIS A 286 -8.12 -17.02 -19.14
CA HIS A 286 -9.17 -17.97 -18.74
C HIS A 286 -10.05 -17.50 -17.57
N LEU A 287 -9.63 -16.46 -16.86
CA LEU A 287 -10.34 -15.93 -15.68
C LEU A 287 -10.71 -14.47 -15.86
N ARG A 288 -11.85 -14.10 -15.28
CA ARG A 288 -12.34 -12.73 -15.25
C ARG A 288 -11.53 -11.92 -14.25
N GLU A 289 -10.72 -11.00 -14.77
CA GLU A 289 -9.86 -10.15 -13.95
C GLU A 289 -10.57 -8.89 -13.47
N VAL A 290 -10.28 -8.46 -12.25
CA VAL A 290 -10.89 -7.25 -11.66
C VAL A 290 -10.11 -5.99 -12.04
N HIS A 291 -8.82 -6.14 -12.38
CA HIS A 291 -7.91 -5.04 -12.65
C HIS A 291 -6.70 -5.50 -13.48
N ALA A 292 -5.90 -4.57 -13.97
CA ALA A 292 -4.76 -4.87 -14.84
C ALA A 292 -3.52 -5.42 -14.10
N HIS A 293 -3.58 -5.67 -12.78
CA HIS A 293 -2.39 -5.99 -11.96
C HIS A 293 -1.25 -4.96 -12.14
N ASN A 294 -1.61 -3.70 -12.35
CA ASN A 294 -0.67 -2.58 -12.47
C ASN A 294 -1.46 -1.30 -12.18
N ILE A 295 -1.01 -0.48 -11.23
CA ILE A 295 -1.68 0.77 -10.82
C ILE A 295 -1.92 1.69 -12.02
N TRP A 296 -0.88 1.90 -12.84
CA TRP A 296 -0.90 2.86 -13.93
C TRP A 296 -1.83 2.42 -15.07
N ILE A 297 -1.69 1.16 -15.49
CA ILE A 297 -2.54 0.58 -16.53
C ILE A 297 -3.99 0.50 -16.06
N THR A 298 -4.23 0.14 -14.79
CA THR A 298 -5.60 0.09 -14.23
C THR A 298 -6.23 1.47 -14.22
N ILE A 299 -5.53 2.50 -13.72
CA ILE A 299 -6.07 3.87 -13.69
C ILE A 299 -6.34 4.38 -15.10
N ALA A 300 -5.41 4.19 -16.05
CA ALA A 300 -5.61 4.60 -17.43
C ALA A 300 -6.81 3.90 -18.07
N THR A 301 -6.95 2.59 -17.86
CA THR A 301 -8.05 1.79 -18.45
C THR A 301 -9.40 2.14 -17.84
N THR A 302 -9.45 2.35 -16.53
CA THR A 302 -10.71 2.56 -15.78
C THR A 302 -11.18 4.01 -15.79
N LEU A 303 -10.26 4.98 -15.71
CA LEU A 303 -10.58 6.40 -15.57
C LEU A 303 -10.02 7.28 -16.71
N GLY A 304 -9.41 6.66 -17.72
CA GLY A 304 -8.85 7.34 -18.88
C GLY A 304 -7.64 8.22 -18.53
N ILE A 305 -7.23 9.02 -19.50
CA ILE A 305 -6.13 9.97 -19.35
C ILE A 305 -6.45 11.02 -18.28
N VAL A 306 -7.72 11.40 -18.13
CA VAL A 306 -8.15 12.38 -17.13
C VAL A 306 -7.85 11.88 -15.71
N GLY A 307 -8.26 10.64 -15.39
CA GLY A 307 -7.97 10.04 -14.09
C GLY A 307 -6.47 9.85 -13.85
N LEU A 308 -5.72 9.44 -14.89
CA LEU A 308 -4.28 9.27 -14.82
C LEU A 308 -3.56 10.61 -14.54
N THR A 309 -3.94 11.69 -15.24
CA THR A 309 -3.36 13.02 -15.03
C THR A 309 -3.61 13.53 -13.61
N VAL A 310 -4.83 13.35 -13.08
CA VAL A 310 -5.14 13.75 -11.69
C VAL A 310 -4.28 12.94 -10.71
N PHE A 311 -4.13 11.63 -10.92
CA PHE A 311 -3.29 10.78 -10.07
C PHE A 311 -1.82 11.19 -10.11
N ILE A 312 -1.27 11.49 -11.31
CA ILE A 312 0.11 11.98 -11.47
C ILE A 312 0.30 13.32 -10.77
N TYR A 313 -0.62 14.26 -10.94
CA TYR A 313 -0.58 15.56 -10.27
C TYR A 313 -0.56 15.43 -8.74
N MET A 314 -1.42 14.56 -8.18
CA MET A 314 -1.40 14.24 -6.76
C MET A 314 -0.04 13.68 -6.32
N LYS A 315 0.61 12.86 -7.15
CA LYS A 315 1.92 12.29 -6.83
C LYS A 315 3.06 13.30 -6.90
N MET A 316 3.02 14.23 -7.85
CA MET A 316 3.97 15.34 -7.91
C MET A 316 3.89 16.20 -6.63
N TYR A 317 2.68 16.51 -6.16
CA TYR A 317 2.51 17.22 -4.89
C TYR A 317 3.11 16.47 -3.69
N ILE A 318 2.90 15.16 -3.59
CA ILE A 318 3.52 14.35 -2.53
C ILE A 318 5.05 14.33 -2.65
N PHE A 319 5.59 14.30 -3.87
CA PHE A 319 7.03 14.37 -4.10
C PHE A 319 7.64 15.69 -3.64
N GLU A 320 6.99 16.82 -3.94
CA GLU A 320 7.42 18.13 -3.42
C GLU A 320 7.34 18.19 -1.89
N GLY A 321 6.29 17.61 -1.29
CA GLY A 321 6.19 17.45 0.15
C GLY A 321 7.35 16.64 0.75
N ILE A 322 7.76 15.54 0.10
CA ILE A 322 8.93 14.75 0.50
C ILE A 322 10.21 15.59 0.42
N ARG A 323 10.40 16.34 -0.67
CA ARG A 323 11.57 17.21 -0.88
C ARG A 323 11.68 18.27 0.23
N LEU A 324 10.57 18.92 0.54
CA LEU A 324 10.49 19.90 1.62
C LEU A 324 10.85 19.26 2.97
N LEU A 325 10.21 18.15 3.32
CA LEU A 325 10.47 17.45 4.58
C LEU A 325 11.92 16.96 4.71
N TYR A 326 12.55 16.59 3.60
CA TYR A 326 13.96 16.22 3.57
C TYR A 326 14.88 17.41 3.89
N ASN A 327 14.62 18.56 3.28
CA ASN A 327 15.37 19.80 3.52
C ASN A 327 15.23 20.27 4.97
N GLU A 328 14.03 20.15 5.53
CA GLU A 328 13.69 20.51 6.91
C GLU A 328 14.13 19.45 7.95
N ASN A 329 14.89 18.43 7.55
CA ASN A 329 15.39 17.38 8.43
C ASN A 329 14.29 16.61 9.20
N CYS A 330 13.09 16.51 8.63
CA CYS A 330 12.00 15.75 9.23
C CYS A 330 12.41 14.28 9.39
N LYS A 331 12.27 13.73 10.60
CA LYS A 331 12.76 12.36 10.89
C LYS A 331 11.93 11.29 10.17
N LEU A 332 10.67 11.58 9.87
CA LEU A 332 9.74 10.64 9.26
C LEU A 332 9.84 10.59 7.73
N VAL A 333 10.54 11.53 7.10
CA VAL A 333 10.58 11.63 5.62
C VAL A 333 11.09 10.35 4.97
N SER A 334 12.14 9.74 5.52
CA SER A 334 12.72 8.50 5.01
C SER A 334 11.72 7.34 5.06
N LEU A 335 11.02 7.17 6.19
CA LEU A 335 10.03 6.12 6.38
C LEU A 335 8.80 6.31 5.48
N LEU A 336 8.21 7.51 5.46
CA LEU A 336 6.99 7.77 4.68
C LEU A 336 7.27 7.64 3.17
N SER A 337 8.43 8.12 2.72
CA SER A 337 8.88 7.96 1.33
C SER A 337 9.14 6.50 0.98
N ALA A 338 9.74 5.74 1.90
CA ALA A 338 9.98 4.30 1.71
C ALA A 338 8.69 3.49 1.57
N ILE A 339 7.66 3.80 2.38
CA ILE A 339 6.34 3.18 2.26
C ILE A 339 5.71 3.50 0.90
N GLN A 340 5.76 4.77 0.47
CA GLN A 340 5.25 5.17 -0.84
C GLN A 340 5.98 4.45 -1.98
N ALA A 341 7.31 4.38 -1.92
CA ALA A 341 8.12 3.67 -2.92
C ALA A 341 7.76 2.18 -2.98
N ALA A 342 7.67 1.52 -1.83
CA ALA A 342 7.33 0.10 -1.77
C ALA A 342 5.95 -0.21 -2.38
N ILE A 343 4.96 0.64 -2.11
CA ILE A 343 3.60 0.50 -2.67
C ILE A 343 3.61 0.75 -4.18
N LEU A 344 4.26 1.82 -4.66
CA LEU A 344 4.25 2.20 -6.08
C LEU A 344 5.06 1.24 -6.95
N VAL A 345 6.20 0.75 -6.47
CA VAL A 345 7.04 -0.20 -7.21
C VAL A 345 6.38 -1.58 -7.26
N HIS A 346 5.82 -2.07 -6.15
CA HIS A 346 4.95 -3.25 -6.21
C HIS A 346 3.75 -3.01 -7.15
N GLY A 347 3.24 -1.77 -7.15
CA GLY A 347 2.22 -1.25 -8.05
C GLY A 347 2.45 -1.44 -9.55
N ILE A 348 3.68 -1.73 -9.98
CA ILE A 348 4.01 -2.01 -11.39
C ILE A 348 3.57 -3.42 -11.80
N VAL A 349 3.48 -4.35 -10.83
CA VAL A 349 3.17 -5.77 -11.08
C VAL A 349 1.95 -6.28 -10.32
N ASP A 350 1.31 -5.43 -9.51
CA ASP A 350 -0.01 -5.69 -8.95
C ASP A 350 -0.78 -4.41 -8.59
N PHE A 351 -2.11 -4.47 -8.45
CA PHE A 351 -2.95 -3.33 -8.04
C PHE A 351 -3.38 -3.42 -6.56
N THR A 352 -2.41 -3.59 -5.67
CA THR A 352 -2.69 -3.85 -4.23
C THR A 352 -3.48 -2.76 -3.52
N ILE A 353 -3.41 -1.50 -3.97
CA ILE A 353 -4.15 -0.38 -3.37
C ILE A 353 -5.67 -0.47 -3.57
N MET A 354 -6.15 -1.37 -4.44
CA MET A 354 -7.57 -1.71 -4.52
C MET A 354 -8.07 -2.40 -3.26
N ALA A 355 -7.20 -3.17 -2.59
CA ALA A 355 -7.55 -3.80 -1.32
C ALA A 355 -7.68 -2.72 -0.22
N PRO A 356 -8.75 -2.74 0.58
CA PRO A 356 -9.06 -1.66 1.52
C PRO A 356 -7.90 -1.32 2.47
N GLN A 357 -7.20 -2.32 3.01
CA GLN A 357 -6.09 -2.10 3.92
C GLN A 357 -4.92 -1.36 3.26
N MET A 358 -4.52 -1.78 2.06
CA MET A 358 -3.40 -1.15 1.34
C MET A 358 -3.78 0.22 0.78
N GLY A 359 -5.03 0.39 0.34
CA GLY A 359 -5.57 1.71 0.00
C GLY A 359 -5.52 2.66 1.21
N ILE A 360 -5.96 2.21 2.39
CA ILE A 360 -5.86 2.99 3.63
C ILE A 360 -4.40 3.32 3.97
N MET A 361 -3.47 2.37 3.90
CA MET A 361 -2.03 2.62 4.14
C MET A 361 -1.46 3.68 3.19
N PHE A 362 -1.82 3.59 1.91
CA PHE A 362 -1.41 4.53 0.87
C PHE A 362 -1.95 5.96 1.12
N ILE A 363 -3.23 6.08 1.51
CA ILE A 363 -3.85 7.35 1.86
C ILE A 363 -3.24 7.92 3.14
N ILE A 364 -3.10 7.13 4.20
CA ILE A 364 -2.55 7.57 5.49
C ILE A 364 -1.13 8.12 5.29
N SER A 365 -0.25 7.37 4.61
CA SER A 365 1.14 7.81 4.41
C SER A 365 1.24 9.06 3.54
N SER A 366 0.43 9.19 2.48
CA SER A 366 0.37 10.41 1.66
C SER A 366 -0.16 11.62 2.45
N SER A 367 -1.19 11.41 3.26
CA SER A 367 -1.82 12.46 4.08
C SER A 367 -0.91 12.91 5.23
N MET A 368 -0.10 11.99 5.78
CA MET A 368 0.96 12.33 6.75
C MET A 368 2.04 13.22 6.13
N ILE A 369 2.48 12.90 4.89
CA ILE A 369 3.44 13.75 4.15
C ILE A 369 2.82 15.13 3.93
N SER A 370 1.60 15.21 3.40
CA SER A 370 0.86 16.46 3.20
C SER A 370 0.76 17.26 4.51
N SER A 371 0.32 16.62 5.60
CA SER A 371 0.15 17.27 6.90
C SER A 371 1.44 17.85 7.47
N LEU A 372 2.54 17.08 7.40
CA LEU A 372 3.83 17.55 7.89
C LEU A 372 4.35 18.68 6.98
N SER A 373 4.27 18.52 5.66
CA SER A 373 4.78 19.54 4.73
C SER A 373 4.10 20.90 4.90
N MET A 374 2.79 20.93 5.15
CA MET A 374 2.07 22.17 5.49
C MET A 374 2.58 22.78 6.80
N GLN A 375 2.76 21.96 7.85
CA GLN A 375 3.26 22.43 9.14
C GLN A 375 4.66 23.07 9.04
N TYR A 376 5.56 22.44 8.28
CA TYR A 376 6.91 22.96 8.08
C TYR A 376 6.92 24.22 7.19
N SER A 377 6.04 24.29 6.19
CA SER A 377 5.88 25.51 5.36
C SER A 377 5.37 26.70 6.18
N ASP A 378 4.39 26.48 7.06
CA ASP A 378 3.89 27.54 7.93
C ASP A 378 4.96 28.00 8.94
N ALA A 379 5.82 27.08 9.40
CA ALA A 379 6.91 27.41 10.31
C ALA A 379 8.00 28.26 9.64
N THR A 380 8.36 27.99 8.38
CA THR A 380 9.34 28.78 7.64
C THR A 380 8.82 30.17 7.28
N VAL A 381 7.53 30.31 6.99
CA VAL A 381 6.88 31.62 6.76
C VAL A 381 6.82 32.46 8.04
N ASN A 382 6.52 31.84 9.18
CA ASN A 382 6.38 32.56 10.45
C ASN A 382 7.71 32.83 11.18
N ASN A 383 8.77 32.09 10.86
CA ASN A 383 10.14 32.34 11.34
C ASN A 383 11.10 32.38 10.15
N PRO A 384 11.09 33.45 9.33
CA PRO A 384 12.09 33.60 8.29
C PRO A 384 13.46 33.66 8.97
N VAL A 385 14.31 32.65 8.71
CA VAL A 385 15.72 32.72 9.10
C VAL A 385 16.26 34.00 8.46
N PRO A 386 16.85 34.94 9.22
CA PRO A 386 17.39 36.15 8.64
C PRO A 386 18.38 35.74 7.56
N ALA A 387 18.15 36.23 6.33
CA ALA A 387 19.04 36.01 5.21
C ALA A 387 20.46 36.36 5.69
N TYR A 388 21.32 35.35 5.75
CA TYR A 388 22.73 35.55 6.09
C TYR A 388 23.27 36.44 4.97
N ASN A 389 23.44 37.73 5.27
CA ASN A 389 24.05 38.68 4.36
C ASN A 389 25.39 38.08 3.91
N SER A 390 25.54 38.05 2.58
CA SER A 390 26.80 37.90 1.86
C SER A 390 27.96 38.55 2.61
N LEU A 391 28.92 37.75 3.06
CA LEU A 391 30.30 38.17 3.36
C LEU A 391 31.19 36.93 3.34
N LEU A 392 31.63 36.54 2.15
CA LEU A 392 33.05 36.39 1.75
C LEU A 392 33.14 36.02 0.27
#